data_AF-A0A9P4NH04-F1
#
_entry.id   AF-A0A9P4NH04-F1
#
_cell.length_a   1.000
_cell.length_b   1.000
_cell.length_c   1.000
_cell.angle_alpha   90.00
_cell.angle_beta   90.00
_cell.angle_gamma   90.00
#
_symmetry.space_group_name_H-M   'P 1'
#
loop_
_entity.id
_entity.type
_entity.pdbx_description
1 polymer ?
#
loop_
_entity_poly.entity_id
_entity_poly.type
_entity_poly.pdbx_seq_one_letter_code
_entity_poly.pdbx_strand_id
1 'polypeptide(L)'
;MFDTVICISGGTGVTPCLGMLEHIVSKYRGSPAMVRTKKLVFVWFFRDASHFEWAHERFRSASQSSLDGLEVEFRFYITGTYATKGSEVEGGKEKSIELGYRVREHEMTLRNSIQTIGQLSDGRASVQSLVNELLTPGRNFVLGCGPGSLSNDIAHACASAQARAMRGEIAEIALHTEAFGW
;
A
#
# COMPACT_ATOMS: atom_id res chain seq x y z
N MET A 1 5.10 -7.84 -20.32
CA MET A 1 3.97 -7.79 -19.37
C MET A 1 4.28 -8.77 -18.25
N PHE A 2 3.96 -8.42 -17.00
CA PHE A 2 4.41 -9.13 -15.81
C PHE A 2 3.29 -9.99 -15.22
N ASP A 3 3.64 -11.07 -14.55
CA ASP A 3 2.70 -11.99 -13.91
C ASP A 3 2.25 -11.44 -12.55
N THR A 4 3.17 -10.81 -11.82
CA THR A 4 2.92 -10.13 -10.54
C THR A 4 3.29 -8.66 -10.63
N VAL A 5 2.39 -7.78 -10.18
CA VAL A 5 2.63 -6.33 -10.02
C VAL A 5 2.56 -5.98 -8.54
N ILE A 6 3.60 -5.31 -8.05
CA ILE A 6 3.73 -4.88 -6.65
C ILE A 6 3.84 -3.36 -6.65
N CYS A 7 2.81 -2.68 -6.15
CA CYS A 7 2.82 -1.24 -5.96
C CYS A 7 3.24 -0.94 -4.52
N ILE A 8 4.28 -0.12 -4.31
CA ILE A 8 4.75 0.31 -3.00
C ILE A 8 4.75 1.83 -2.94
N SER A 9 3.89 2.39 -2.10
CA SER A 9 3.71 3.83 -2.01
C SER A 9 3.92 4.39 -0.61
N GLY A 10 4.41 5.63 -0.52
CA GLY A 10 4.63 6.35 0.73
C GLY A 10 4.02 7.75 0.71
N GLY A 11 3.22 8.08 1.71
CA GLY A 11 2.58 9.39 1.86
C GLY A 11 1.72 9.75 0.63
N THR A 12 1.96 10.93 0.06
CA THR A 12 1.30 11.42 -1.16
C THR A 12 1.74 10.69 -2.43
N GLY A 13 2.80 9.88 -2.39
CA GLY A 13 3.28 9.07 -3.50
C GLY A 13 2.36 7.92 -3.91
N VAL A 14 1.15 7.82 -3.35
CA VAL A 14 0.18 6.78 -3.68
C VAL A 14 -0.49 6.98 -5.04
N THR A 15 -0.55 8.21 -5.56
CA THR A 15 -1.29 8.53 -6.78
C THR A 15 -0.87 7.70 -8.01
N PRO A 16 0.42 7.54 -8.34
CA PRO A 16 0.84 6.72 -9.48
C PRO A 16 0.51 5.24 -9.29
N CYS A 17 0.73 4.73 -8.07
CA CYS A 17 0.37 3.36 -7.71
C CYS A 17 -1.13 3.13 -7.86
N LEU A 18 -1.96 4.11 -7.46
CA LEU A 18 -3.42 4.05 -7.60
C LEU A 18 -3.85 4.06 -9.07
N GLY A 19 -3.18 4.85 -9.92
CA GLY A 19 -3.37 4.81 -11.37
C GLY A 19 -3.05 3.44 -11.97
N MET A 20 -1.98 2.77 -11.50
CA MET A 20 -1.64 1.41 -11.91
C MET A 20 -2.72 0.40 -11.50
N LEU A 21 -3.23 0.50 -10.26
CA LEU A 21 -4.34 -0.33 -9.78
C LEU A 21 -5.56 -0.18 -10.68
N GLU A 22 -6.00 1.06 -10.92
CA GLU A 22 -7.16 1.36 -11.76
C GLU A 22 -6.96 0.88 -13.20
N HIS A 23 -5.77 1.04 -13.75
CA HIS A 23 -5.43 0.57 -15.09
C HIS A 23 -5.59 -0.95 -15.21
N ILE A 24 -5.01 -1.72 -14.29
CA ILE A 24 -5.07 -3.19 -14.32
C ILE A 24 -6.51 -3.66 -14.11
N VAL A 25 -7.22 -3.10 -13.13
CA VAL A 25 -8.63 -3.42 -12.86
C VAL A 25 -9.51 -3.11 -14.07
N SER A 26 -9.30 -1.97 -14.73
CA SER A 26 -10.03 -1.59 -15.95
C SER A 26 -9.78 -2.58 -17.09
N LYS A 27 -8.53 -3.00 -17.30
CA LYS A 27 -8.18 -4.01 -18.32
C LYS A 27 -8.86 -5.36 -18.05
N TYR A 28 -8.96 -5.76 -16.78
CA TYR A 28 -9.67 -6.97 -16.38
C TYR A 28 -11.17 -6.89 -16.60
N ARG A 29 -11.79 -5.72 -16.41
CA ARG A 29 -13.22 -5.53 -16.69
C ARG A 29 -13.55 -5.57 -18.19
N GLY A 30 -12.62 -5.14 -19.05
CA GLY A 30 -12.83 -5.09 -20.50
C GLY A 30 -12.43 -6.37 -21.24
N SER A 31 -11.26 -6.94 -20.95
CA SER A 31 -10.72 -8.09 -21.68
C SER A 31 -9.79 -8.94 -20.81
N PRO A 32 -10.33 -9.68 -19.82
CA PRO A 32 -9.52 -10.40 -18.83
C PRO A 32 -8.56 -11.44 -19.46
N ALA A 33 -8.95 -12.08 -20.56
CA ALA A 33 -8.11 -13.04 -21.27
C ALA A 33 -6.82 -12.44 -21.87
N MET A 34 -6.78 -11.14 -22.12
CA MET A 34 -5.59 -10.45 -22.63
C MET A 34 -4.66 -9.95 -21.52
N VAL A 35 -5.08 -9.98 -20.25
CA VAL A 35 -4.28 -9.48 -19.14
C VAL A 35 -3.41 -10.60 -18.58
N ARG A 36 -2.08 -10.42 -18.68
CA ARG A 36 -1.12 -11.39 -18.14
C ARG A 36 -1.05 -11.35 -16.61
N THR A 37 -1.11 -10.16 -16.01
CA THR A 37 -0.92 -9.96 -14.58
C THR A 37 -1.99 -10.69 -13.78
N LYS A 38 -1.62 -11.74 -13.05
CA LYS A 38 -2.55 -12.56 -12.26
C LYS A 38 -2.56 -12.22 -10.78
N LYS A 39 -1.53 -11.50 -10.30
CA LYS A 39 -1.46 -11.02 -8.93
C LYS A 39 -1.07 -9.54 -8.88
N LEU A 40 -1.81 -8.76 -8.11
CA LEU A 40 -1.53 -7.36 -7.80
C LEU A 40 -1.46 -7.21 -6.29
N VAL A 41 -0.33 -6.72 -5.78
CA VAL A 41 -0.17 -6.40 -4.36
C VAL A 41 0.04 -4.90 -4.22
N PHE A 42 -0.76 -4.25 -3.40
CA PHE A 42 -0.69 -2.82 -3.15
C PHE A 42 -0.28 -2.57 -1.70
N VAL A 43 0.89 -1.97 -1.53
CA VAL A 43 1.45 -1.58 -0.25
C VAL A 43 1.40 -0.06 -0.13
N TRP A 44 0.83 0.45 0.97
CA TRP A 44 0.81 1.89 1.25
C TRP A 44 1.23 2.19 2.68
N PHE A 45 2.28 3.00 2.80
CA PHE A 45 2.72 3.62 4.04
C PHE A 45 2.15 5.03 4.15
N PHE A 46 1.37 5.31 5.17
CA PHE A 46 0.84 6.64 5.45
C PHE A 46 0.94 6.95 6.94
N ARG A 47 0.83 8.23 7.31
CA ARG A 47 1.04 8.65 8.71
C ARG A 47 -0.19 8.47 9.57
N ASP A 48 -1.35 8.83 9.04
CA ASP A 48 -2.61 8.91 9.79
C ASP A 48 -3.74 8.32 8.96
N ALA A 49 -4.71 7.67 9.60
CA ALA A 49 -5.84 7.01 8.92
C ALA A 49 -6.65 7.97 8.04
N SER A 50 -6.71 9.26 8.38
CA SER A 50 -7.35 10.31 7.59
C SER A 50 -6.76 10.47 6.19
N HIS A 51 -5.49 10.13 5.97
CA HIS A 51 -4.88 10.16 4.63
C HIS A 51 -5.53 9.15 3.68
N PHE A 52 -6.21 8.14 4.21
CA PHE A 52 -6.90 7.11 3.42
C PHE A 52 -8.23 7.59 2.85
N GLU A 53 -8.90 8.57 3.49
CA GLU A 53 -10.29 8.95 3.20
C GLU A 53 -10.54 9.27 1.73
N TRP A 54 -9.66 10.08 1.11
CA TRP A 54 -9.84 10.50 -0.27
C TRP A 54 -9.73 9.34 -1.28
N ALA A 55 -8.96 8.30 -0.94
CA ALA A 55 -8.72 7.13 -1.79
C ALA A 55 -9.60 5.94 -1.42
N HIS A 56 -10.36 6.03 -0.32
CA HIS A 56 -11.11 4.92 0.26
C HIS A 56 -12.03 4.24 -0.75
N GLU A 57 -12.82 5.01 -1.48
CA GLU A 57 -13.76 4.45 -2.46
C GLU A 57 -13.05 3.73 -3.61
N ARG A 58 -11.86 4.21 -3.99
CA ARG A 58 -11.09 3.60 -5.08
C ARG A 58 -10.55 2.23 -4.67
N PHE A 59 -10.02 2.14 -3.45
CA PHE A 59 -9.58 0.86 -2.89
C PHE A 59 -10.76 -0.10 -2.63
N ARG A 60 -11.88 0.41 -2.11
CA ARG A 60 -13.11 -0.37 -1.88
C ARG A 60 -13.66 -0.94 -3.18
N SER A 61 -13.77 -0.12 -4.23
CA SER A 61 -14.24 -0.57 -5.54
C SER A 61 -13.33 -1.65 -6.13
N ALA A 62 -12.01 -1.48 -5.99
CA ALA A 62 -11.04 -2.47 -6.44
C ALA A 62 -11.11 -3.79 -5.65
N SER A 63 -11.31 -3.75 -4.32
CA SER A 63 -11.40 -4.95 -3.48
C SER A 63 -12.70 -5.73 -3.66
N GLN A 64 -13.80 -5.05 -3.97
CA GLN A 64 -15.12 -5.68 -4.16
C GLN A 64 -15.36 -6.19 -5.58
N SER A 65 -14.47 -5.87 -6.51
CA SER A 65 -14.60 -6.33 -7.89
C SER A 65 -14.27 -7.82 -7.96
N SER A 66 -15.25 -8.66 -8.34
CA SER A 66 -14.96 -10.03 -8.76
C SER A 66 -14.20 -9.96 -10.09
N LEU A 67 -12.88 -10.11 -10.03
CA LEU A 67 -12.00 -10.10 -11.19
C LEU A 67 -11.49 -11.52 -11.40
N ASP A 68 -12.23 -12.30 -12.19
CA ASP A 68 -11.90 -13.70 -12.45
C ASP A 68 -10.46 -13.80 -12.99
N GLY A 69 -9.59 -14.43 -12.18
CA GLY A 69 -8.17 -14.59 -12.51
C GLY A 69 -7.26 -13.41 -12.20
N LEU A 70 -7.67 -12.44 -11.37
CA LEU A 70 -6.78 -11.47 -10.72
C LEU A 70 -6.89 -11.58 -9.20
N GLU A 71 -5.80 -11.95 -8.55
CA GLU A 71 -5.65 -11.84 -7.11
C GLU A 71 -5.21 -10.41 -6.76
N VAL A 72 -6.02 -9.69 -5.98
CA VAL A 72 -5.71 -8.34 -5.51
C VAL A 72 -5.53 -8.37 -3.99
N GLU A 73 -4.36 -7.94 -3.52
CA GLU A 73 -4.00 -7.90 -2.12
C GLU A 73 -3.63 -6.48 -1.69
N PHE A 74 -4.21 -6.01 -0.58
CA PHE A 74 -3.94 -4.69 -0.02
C PHE A 74 -3.25 -4.81 1.34
N ARG A 75 -2.12 -4.12 1.51
CA ARG A 75 -1.38 -3.99 2.77
C ARG A 75 -1.14 -2.53 3.12
N PHE A 76 -1.63 -2.13 4.27
CA PHE A 76 -1.64 -0.75 4.73
C PHE A 76 -0.84 -0.63 6.03
N TYR A 77 -0.02 0.42 6.11
CA TYR A 77 0.86 0.68 7.23
C TYR A 77 0.67 2.12 7.74
N ILE A 78 0.18 2.24 8.96
CA ILE A 78 0.09 3.52 9.67
C ILE A 78 1.38 3.75 10.45
N THR A 79 2.16 4.72 10.01
CA THR A 79 3.51 5.01 10.53
C THR A 79 3.53 6.09 11.61
N GLY A 80 2.43 6.82 11.80
CA GLY A 80 2.28 7.78 12.88
C GLY A 80 2.16 7.08 14.23
N THR A 81 2.84 7.61 15.23
CA THR A 81 2.62 7.20 16.62
C THR A 81 1.31 7.83 17.08
N TYR A 82 0.27 7.01 17.29
CA TYR A 82 -0.85 7.45 18.11
C TYR A 82 -0.34 7.65 19.52
N ALA A 83 -0.15 8.91 19.91
CA ALA A 83 -0.01 9.23 21.30
C ALA A 83 -1.34 8.87 21.97
N THR A 84 -1.39 7.72 22.63
CA THR A 84 -2.23 7.53 23.82
C THR A 84 -1.73 8.50 24.88
N LYS A 85 -1.94 9.80 24.66
CA LYS A 85 -1.95 10.75 25.77
C LYS A 85 -3.14 10.33 26.63
N GLY A 86 -2.83 9.56 27.66
CA GLY A 86 -3.61 9.56 28.89
C GLY A 86 -3.68 11.01 29.33
N SER A 87 -4.88 11.55 29.29
CA SER A 87 -5.15 12.93 29.67
C SER A 87 -5.01 13.06 31.19
N GLU A 88 -3.79 13.22 31.70
CA GLU A 88 -3.61 14.05 32.89
C GLU A 88 -3.77 15.51 32.43
N VAL A 89 -5.00 15.99 32.49
CA VAL A 89 -5.30 17.41 32.36
C VAL A 89 -5.81 17.82 33.73
N GLU A 90 -5.11 18.70 34.45
CA GLU A 90 -5.70 19.59 35.44
C GLU A 90 -6.12 20.90 34.75
N GLY A 91 -7.31 21.41 35.12
CA GLY A 91 -7.78 22.76 34.80
C GLY A 91 -8.07 23.12 33.34
N GLY A 92 -9.26 22.75 32.82
CA GLY A 92 -9.81 23.26 31.55
C GLY A 92 -10.44 22.18 30.65
N LYS A 93 -11.39 21.40 31.18
CA LYS A 93 -11.48 19.97 30.84
C LYS A 93 -12.62 19.50 29.90
N GLU A 94 -13.75 20.17 29.69
CA GLU A 94 -14.88 19.48 29.01
C GLU A 94 -14.81 19.45 27.47
N LYS A 95 -14.71 20.61 26.81
CA LYS A 95 -14.68 20.68 25.32
C LYS A 95 -13.45 20.01 24.70
N SER A 96 -12.31 20.10 25.38
CA SER A 96 -11.04 19.50 24.96
C SER A 96 -11.07 17.97 25.09
N ILE A 97 -11.74 17.45 26.11
CA ILE A 97 -11.97 16.01 26.28
C ILE A 97 -12.97 15.49 25.22
N GLU A 98 -14.10 16.15 25.01
CA GLU A 98 -15.11 15.75 24.01
C GLU A 98 -14.51 15.71 22.60
N LEU A 99 -13.75 16.75 22.21
CA LEU A 99 -13.06 16.78 20.92
C LEU A 99 -12.05 15.62 20.81
N GLY A 100 -11.33 15.30 21.88
CA GLY A 100 -10.41 14.16 21.93
C GLY A 100 -11.11 12.81 21.74
N TYR A 101 -12.30 12.62 22.33
CA TYR A 101 -13.12 11.43 22.11
C TYR A 101 -13.58 11.30 20.67
N ARG A 102 -14.12 12.39 20.09
CA ARG A 102 -14.61 12.39 18.70
C ARG A 102 -13.51 12.09 17.69
N VAL A 103 -12.31 12.62 17.90
CA VAL A 103 -11.15 12.33 17.05
C VAL A 103 -10.79 10.85 17.11
N ARG A 104 -10.76 10.25 18.31
CA ARG A 104 -10.46 8.81 18.48
C ARG A 104 -11.54 7.92 17.85
N GLU A 105 -12.81 8.26 18.03
CA GLU A 105 -13.92 7.50 17.45
C GLU A 105 -13.91 7.53 15.91
N HIS A 106 -13.68 8.71 15.34
CA HIS A 106 -13.55 8.88 13.89
C HIS A 106 -12.39 8.05 13.34
N GLU A 107 -11.24 8.14 13.98
CA GLU A 107 -10.05 7.40 13.59
C GLU A 107 -10.24 5.88 13.69
N MET A 108 -10.91 5.39 14.74
CA MET A 108 -11.22 3.97 14.90
C MET A 108 -12.18 3.48 13.82
N THR A 109 -13.20 4.29 13.48
CA THR A 109 -14.08 4.03 12.34
C THR A 109 -13.30 3.92 11.03
N LEU A 110 -12.36 4.82 10.78
CA LEU A 110 -11.52 4.77 9.58
C LEU A 110 -10.64 3.51 9.55
N ARG A 111 -9.96 3.18 10.65
CA ARG A 111 -9.14 1.96 10.75
C ARG A 111 -9.96 0.70 10.45
N ASN A 112 -11.16 0.62 11.02
CA ASN A 112 -12.09 -0.49 10.76
C ASN A 112 -12.46 -0.54 9.27
N SER A 113 -12.75 0.60 8.65
CA SER A 113 -13.07 0.67 7.21
C SER A 113 -11.90 0.20 6.34
N ILE A 114 -10.67 0.58 6.67
CA ILE A 114 -9.45 0.15 5.98
C ILE A 114 -9.26 -1.37 6.11
N GLN A 115 -9.53 -1.94 7.28
CA GLN A 115 -9.44 -3.38 7.53
C GLN A 115 -10.46 -4.20 6.74
N THR A 116 -11.58 -3.60 6.31
CA THR A 116 -12.53 -4.28 5.40
C THR A 116 -12.00 -4.40 3.97
N ILE A 117 -10.98 -3.61 3.61
CA ILE A 117 -10.38 -3.55 2.27
C ILE A 117 -9.10 -4.39 2.21
N GLY A 118 -8.29 -4.37 3.28
CA GLY A 118 -6.98 -5.01 3.30
C GLY A 118 -6.40 -5.18 4.69
N GLN A 119 -5.19 -5.73 4.75
CA GLN A 119 -4.45 -5.85 6.00
C GLN A 119 -3.98 -4.47 6.47
N LEU A 120 -4.24 -4.13 7.73
CA LEU A 120 -3.77 -2.90 8.37
C LEU A 120 -2.79 -3.23 9.48
N SER A 121 -1.64 -2.58 9.50
CA SER A 121 -0.61 -2.72 10.54
C SER A 121 -0.08 -1.37 10.98
N ASP A 122 0.38 -1.28 12.22
CA ASP A 122 1.06 -0.10 12.75
C ASP A 122 2.57 -0.20 12.55
N GLY A 123 3.23 0.95 12.41
CA GLY A 123 4.67 1.06 12.19
C GLY A 123 5.10 0.92 10.73
N ARG A 124 6.40 0.66 10.53
CA ARG A 124 7.00 0.47 9.21
C ARG A 124 7.46 -0.96 9.04
N ALA A 125 6.94 -1.64 8.02
CA ALA A 125 7.52 -2.91 7.59
C ALA A 125 8.85 -2.67 6.85
N SER A 126 9.77 -3.63 6.98
CA SER A 126 10.99 -3.68 6.17
C SER A 126 10.61 -3.88 4.70
N VAL A 127 10.96 -2.92 3.84
CA VAL A 127 10.75 -3.03 2.39
C VAL A 127 11.49 -4.23 1.82
N GLN A 128 12.67 -4.55 2.35
CA GLN A 128 13.43 -5.73 1.94
C GLN A 128 12.65 -7.03 2.20
N SER A 129 12.06 -7.15 3.39
CA SER A 129 11.27 -8.32 3.74
C SER A 129 9.99 -8.40 2.91
N LEU A 130 9.31 -7.27 2.71
CA LEU A 130 8.12 -7.19 1.86
C LEU A 130 8.40 -7.61 0.42
N VAL A 131 9.41 -7.04 -0.23
CA VAL A 131 9.75 -7.41 -1.61
C VAL A 131 10.10 -8.89 -1.67
N ASN A 132 10.91 -9.41 -0.74
CA ASN A 132 11.28 -10.83 -0.75
C ASN A 132 10.07 -11.77 -0.60
N GLU A 133 9.11 -11.40 0.25
CA GLU A 133 7.88 -12.15 0.49
C GLU A 133 6.93 -12.12 -0.72
N LEU A 134 6.77 -10.95 -1.35
CA LEU A 134 5.76 -10.71 -2.38
C LEU A 134 6.16 -11.21 -3.77
N LEU A 135 7.44 -11.46 -4.01
CA LEU A 135 7.93 -11.98 -5.28
C LEU A 135 7.43 -13.40 -5.53
N THR A 136 6.93 -13.64 -6.74
CA THR A 136 6.54 -14.96 -7.23
C THR A 136 7.59 -15.53 -8.20
N PRO A 137 7.59 -16.84 -8.49
CA PRO A 137 8.52 -17.43 -9.46
C PRO A 137 8.43 -16.86 -10.89
N GLY A 138 7.35 -16.13 -11.21
CA GLY A 138 7.13 -15.53 -12.52
C GLY A 138 7.92 -14.24 -12.74
N ARG A 139 7.43 -13.42 -13.69
CA ARG A 139 7.95 -12.07 -13.93
C ARG A 139 7.27 -11.09 -13.00
N ASN A 140 8.08 -10.40 -12.21
CA ASN A 140 7.63 -9.45 -11.21
C ASN A 140 7.93 -8.02 -11.64
N PHE A 141 7.00 -7.12 -11.39
CA PHE A 141 7.19 -5.69 -11.57
C PHE A 141 6.89 -4.94 -10.29
N VAL A 142 7.83 -4.12 -9.86
CA VAL A 142 7.71 -3.27 -8.68
C VAL A 142 7.56 -1.83 -9.14
N LEU A 143 6.47 -1.18 -8.75
CA LEU A 143 6.22 0.24 -8.92
C LEU A 143 6.35 0.94 -7.57
N GLY A 144 7.38 1.75 -7.39
CA GLY A 144 7.66 2.50 -6.17
C GLY A 144 7.36 3.99 -6.32
N CYS A 145 6.74 4.63 -5.33
CA CYS A 145 6.63 6.08 -5.30
C CYS A 145 6.47 6.60 -3.86
N GLY A 146 7.31 7.56 -3.46
CA GLY A 146 7.24 8.14 -2.13
C GLY A 146 8.51 8.93 -1.77
N PRO A 147 8.76 9.15 -0.46
CA PRO A 147 9.95 9.85 0.01
C PRO A 147 11.24 9.18 -0.49
N GLY A 148 12.30 9.97 -0.68
CA GLY A 148 13.58 9.46 -1.21
C GLY A 148 14.14 8.26 -0.44
N SER A 149 13.95 8.20 0.88
CA SER A 149 14.33 7.03 1.69
C SER A 149 13.56 5.77 1.28
N LEU A 150 12.24 5.87 1.08
CA LEU A 150 11.43 4.73 0.65
C LEU A 150 11.82 4.27 -0.75
N SER A 151 12.04 5.21 -1.68
CA SER A 151 12.49 4.88 -3.05
C SER A 151 13.85 4.16 -3.03
N ASN A 152 14.78 4.62 -2.19
CA ASN A 152 16.07 3.96 -2.00
C ASN A 152 15.91 2.55 -1.41
N ASP A 153 15.05 2.38 -0.40
CA ASP A 153 14.78 1.07 0.21
C ASP A 153 14.18 0.09 -0.81
N ILE A 154 13.26 0.56 -1.67
CA ILE A 154 12.68 -0.25 -2.76
C ILE A 154 13.76 -0.63 -3.78
N ALA A 155 14.59 0.33 -4.19
CA ALA A 155 15.68 0.09 -5.15
C ALA A 155 16.68 -0.95 -4.62
N HIS A 156 17.10 -0.80 -3.36
CA HIS A 156 18.01 -1.73 -2.71
C HIS A 156 17.39 -3.13 -2.56
N ALA A 157 16.10 -3.20 -2.20
CA ALA A 157 15.38 -4.47 -2.09
C ALA A 157 15.28 -5.20 -3.43
N CYS A 158 14.97 -4.48 -4.51
CA CYS A 158 14.89 -5.05 -5.85
C CYS A 158 16.26 -5.48 -6.36
N ALA A 159 17.31 -4.69 -6.14
CA ALA A 159 18.68 -5.04 -6.50
C ALA A 159 19.13 -6.33 -5.79
N SER A 160 18.87 -6.45 -4.48
CA SER A 160 19.15 -7.67 -3.72
C SER A 160 18.39 -8.88 -4.26
N ALA A 161 17.14 -8.68 -4.71
CA ALA A 161 16.32 -9.73 -5.30
C ALA A 161 16.79 -10.18 -6.70
N GLN A 162 17.63 -9.41 -7.41
CA GLN A 162 18.19 -9.85 -8.70
C GLN A 162 19.01 -11.14 -8.57
N ALA A 163 19.64 -11.38 -7.41
CA ALA A 163 20.34 -12.63 -7.15
C ALA A 163 19.40 -13.85 -7.22
N ARG A 164 18.11 -13.69 -6.90
CA ARG A 164 17.09 -14.75 -7.03
C ARG A 164 16.80 -15.06 -8.49
N ALA A 165 16.77 -14.04 -9.34
CA ALA A 165 16.63 -14.22 -10.78
C ALA A 165 17.84 -14.94 -11.38
N MET A 166 19.06 -14.58 -10.95
CA MET A 166 20.29 -15.26 -11.36
C MET A 166 20.32 -16.74 -10.95
N ARG A 167 19.71 -17.09 -9.81
CA ARG A 167 19.56 -18.48 -9.35
C ARG A 167 18.37 -19.23 -9.98
N GLY A 168 17.56 -18.56 -10.81
CA GLY A 168 16.37 -19.16 -11.42
C GLY A 168 15.19 -19.36 -10.47
N GLU A 169 15.19 -18.74 -9.28
CA GLU A 169 14.08 -18.80 -8.33
C GLU A 169 12.87 -17.95 -8.78
N ILE A 170 13.16 -16.87 -9.51
CA ILE A 170 12.17 -16.00 -10.16
C ILE A 170 12.58 -15.77 -11.61
N ALA A 171 11.63 -15.57 -12.52
CA ALA A 171 11.95 -15.36 -13.93
C ALA A 171 12.54 -13.97 -14.19
N GLU A 172 11.99 -12.93 -13.55
CA GLU A 172 12.40 -11.55 -13.73
C GLU A 172 11.94 -10.69 -12.55
N ILE A 173 12.70 -9.65 -12.24
CA ILE A 173 12.25 -8.52 -11.43
C ILE A 173 12.60 -7.21 -12.17
N ALA A 174 11.59 -6.41 -12.43
CA ALA A 174 11.74 -5.06 -12.98
C ALA A 174 11.27 -4.04 -11.95
N LEU A 175 11.97 -2.91 -11.88
CA LEU A 175 11.66 -1.81 -10.98
C LEU A 175 11.39 -0.54 -11.78
N HIS A 176 10.31 0.14 -11.44
CA HIS A 176 10.09 1.53 -11.78
C HIS A 176 9.85 2.33 -10.50
N THR A 177 10.62 3.40 -10.30
CA THR A 177 10.39 4.35 -9.21
C THR A 177 10.02 5.69 -9.78
N GLU A 178 8.88 6.23 -9.37
CA GLU A 178 8.49 7.61 -9.66
C GLU A 178 8.91 8.50 -8.49
N ALA A 179 9.47 9.67 -8.82
CA ALA A 179 9.79 10.70 -7.85
C ALA A 179 8.86 11.89 -8.12
N PHE A 180 7.82 12.05 -7.30
CA PHE A 180 7.05 13.29 -7.25
C PHE A 180 7.50 14.08 -6.02
N GLY A 181 8.51 14.92 -6.23
CA GLY A 181 9.06 15.81 -5.22
C GLY A 181 10.18 16.65 -5.81
N TRP A 182 10.01 17.96 -5.71
CA TRP A 182 10.92 19.06 -6.06
C TRP A 182 12.15 19.10 -5.15
#